data_AF-A0AA94HM95-F1
#
_entry.id   AF-A0AA94HM95-F1
#
_cell.length_a   1.000
_cell.length_b   1.000
_cell.length_c   1.000
_cell.angle_alpha   90.00
_cell.angle_beta   90.00
_cell.angle_gamma   90.00
#
_symmetry.space_group_name_H-M   'P 1'
#
loop_
_entity.id
_entity.type
_entity.pdbx_description
1 polymer ?
#
loop_
_entity_poly.entity_id
_entity_poly.type
_entity_poly.pdbx_seq_one_letter_code
_entity_poly.pdbx_strand_id
1 'polypeptide(L)' 'MYAAIWRALPGPWPVRLLLALALLAGIVYLLIFHLYPWIMQEFFPTPDPVLGAAGAGHAPIEGTA' A
#
# COMPACT_ATOMS: atom_id res chain seq x y z
N MET A 1 -13.74 15.31 27.62
CA MET A 1 -14.31 14.83 26.35
C MET A 1 -13.69 13.53 25.82
N TYR A 2 -12.38 13.26 25.97
CA TYR A 2 -11.85 11.91 25.72
C TYR A 2 -12.19 10.87 26.83
N ALA A 3 -12.57 11.34 28.02
CA ALA A 3 -12.87 10.49 29.17
C ALA A 3 -14.05 9.52 28.97
N ALA A 4 -15.02 9.83 28.12
CA ALA A 4 -16.17 8.94 27.85
C ALA A 4 -15.74 7.70 27.05
N ILE A 5 -14.85 7.89 26.06
CA ILE A 5 -14.24 6.79 25.29
C ILE A 5 -13.34 5.95 26.19
N TRP A 6 -12.58 6.60 27.07
CA TRP A 6 -11.83 5.98 28.17
C TRP A 6 -12.70 5.59 29.38
N ARG A 7 -14.02 5.41 29.23
CA ARG A 7 -14.88 4.81 30.28
C ARG A 7 -15.77 3.70 29.72
N ALA A 8 -15.98 3.68 28.39
CA ALA A 8 -16.74 2.64 27.70
C ALA A 8 -15.98 1.32 27.49
N LEU A 9 -14.64 1.30 27.58
CA LEU A 9 -13.87 0.05 27.52
C LEU A 9 -13.82 -0.60 28.91
N PRO A 10 -14.44 -1.79 29.12
CA PRO A 10 -14.35 -2.53 30.38
C PRO A 10 -12.96 -3.18 30.48
N GLY A 11 -12.09 -2.65 31.33
CA GLY A 11 -10.82 -3.30 31.64
C GLY A 11 -9.73 -2.38 32.20
N PRO A 12 -8.75 -2.95 32.93
CA PRO A 12 -7.62 -2.23 33.51
C PRO A 12 -6.78 -1.53 32.41
N TRP A 13 -6.07 -0.46 32.80
CA TRP A 13 -5.30 0.42 31.91
C TRP A 13 -4.50 -0.28 30.77
N PRO A 14 -3.84 -1.45 30.99
CA PRO A 14 -3.12 -2.15 29.92
C PRO A 14 -3.99 -2.63 28.76
N VAL A 15 -5.24 -3.04 29.03
CA VAL A 15 -6.16 -3.58 28.00
C VAL A 15 -6.49 -2.53 26.95
N ARG A 16 -6.60 -1.27 27.38
CA ARG A 16 -6.89 -0.14 26.49
C ARG A 16 -5.72 0.22 25.61
N LEU A 17 -4.52 0.21 26.18
CA LEU A 17 -3.29 0.43 25.44
C LEU A 17 -3.11 -0.66 24.37
N LEU A 18 -3.36 -1.92 24.75
CA LEU A 18 -3.27 -3.05 23.84
C LEU A 18 -4.30 -2.96 22.70
N LEU A 19 -5.54 -2.55 23.00
CA LEU A 19 -6.56 -2.36 21.96
C LEU A 19 -6.22 -1.20 21.01
N ALA A 20 -5.70 -0.08 21.52
CA ALA A 20 -5.26 1.04 20.68
C ALA A 20 -4.08 0.64 19.79
N LEU A 21 -3.11 -0.10 20.35
CA LEU A 21 -1.99 -0.68 19.59
C LEU A 21 -2.46 -1.67 18.52
N ALA A 22 -3.41 -2.55 18.86
CA ALA A 22 -3.97 -3.51 17.91
C ALA A 22 -4.70 -2.80 16.76
N LEU A 23 -5.45 -1.73 17.05
CA LEU A 23 -6.13 -0.95 16.03
C LEU A 23 -5.12 -0.22 15.12
N LEU A 24 -4.08 0.37 15.71
CA LEU A 24 -3.00 1.01 14.96
C LEU A 24 -2.26 -0.01 14.08
N ALA A 25 -1.92 -1.17 14.63
CA ALA A 25 -1.29 -2.27 13.91
C ALA A 25 -2.18 -2.77 12.76
N GLY A 26 -3.49 -2.88 12.99
CA GLY A 26 -4.47 -3.23 11.96
C GLY A 26 -4.52 -2.21 10.83
N ILE A 27 -4.48 -0.91 11.14
CA ILE A 27 -4.42 0.16 10.14
C ILE A 27 -3.13 0.05 9.32
N VAL A 28 -1.98 -0.07 9.98
CA VAL A 28 -0.67 -0.19 9.29
C VAL A 28 -0.64 -1.43 8.41
N TYR A 29 -1.16 -2.56 8.90
CA TYR A 29 -1.28 -3.80 8.14
C TYR A 29 -2.15 -3.60 6.89
N LEU A 30 -3.34 -3.01 7.03
CA LEU A 30 -4.21 -2.73 5.88
C LEU A 30 -3.54 -1.77 4.88
N LEU A 31 -2.83 -0.76 5.36
CA LEU A 31 -2.12 0.19 4.48
C LEU A 31 -1.05 -0.51 3.65
N ILE A 32 -0.23 -1.36 4.27
CA ILE A 32 0.89 -2.02 3.59
C ILE A 32 0.41 -3.17 2.70
N PHE A 33 -0.50 -4.00 3.19
CA PHE A 33 -0.89 -5.23 2.50
C PHE A 33 -2.06 -5.07 1.54
N HIS A 34 -2.91 -4.06 1.72
CA HIS A 34 -4.07 -3.83 0.84
C HIS A 34 -4.00 -2.50 0.10
N LEU A 35 -3.73 -1.39 0.78
CA LEU A 35 -3.79 -0.07 0.16
C LEU A 35 -2.62 0.17 -0.80
N TYR A 36 -1.40 -0.17 -0.38
CA TYR A 36 -0.21 -0.05 -1.22
C TYR A 36 -0.32 -0.81 -2.55
N PRO A 37 -0.65 -2.13 -2.59
CA PRO A 37 -0.77 -2.83 -3.86
C PRO A 37 -1.93 -2.28 -4.69
N TRP A 38 -3.06 -1.91 -4.08
CA TRP A 38 -4.18 -1.31 -4.81
C TRP A 38 -3.78 0.00 -5.52
N ILE A 39 -3.09 0.90 -4.82
CA ILE A 39 -2.60 2.17 -5.39
C ILE A 39 -1.57 1.91 -6.50
N MET A 40 -0.63 0.99 -6.28
CA MET A 40 0.40 0.69 -7.26
C MET A 40 -0.19 0.12 -8.55
N GLN A 41 -1.20 -0.76 -8.46
CA GLN A 41 -1.84 -1.31 -9.65
C GLN A 41 -2.67 -0.25 -10.40
N GLU A 42 -3.40 0.61 -9.70
CA GLU A 42 -4.30 1.59 -10.33
C GLU A 42 -3.55 2.80 -10.92
N PHE A 43 -2.58 3.35 -10.18
CA PHE A 43 -1.92 4.61 -10.56
C PHE A 43 -0.55 4.43 -11.19
N PHE A 44 0.10 3.27 -10.97
CA PHE A 44 1.42 2.97 -11.51
C PHE A 44 1.37 1.66 -12.33
N PRO A 45 0.60 1.63 -13.45
CA PRO A 45 0.59 0.49 -14.32
C PRO A 45 2.03 0.20 -14.75
N THR A 46 2.58 -0.93 -14.28
CA THR A 46 3.95 -1.30 -14.57
C THR A 46 4.04 -1.65 -16.04
N PRO A 47 4.91 -0.97 -16.83
CA PRO A 47 5.12 -1.34 -18.22
C PRO A 47 5.58 -2.80 -18.27
N ASP A 48 4.94 -3.60 -19.09
CA ASP A 48 5.33 -5.00 -19.28
C ASP A 48 6.82 -5.05 -19.72
N PRO A 49 7.70 -5.72 -18.96
CA PRO A 49 9.13 -5.70 -19.22
C PRO A 49 9.51 -6.44 -20.52
N VAL A 50 8.67 -7.33 -21.01
CA VAL A 50 8.90 -8.07 -22.27
C VAL A 50 8.51 -7.20 -23.47
N LEU A 51 7.37 -6.52 -23.41
CA LEU A 51 6.88 -5.63 -24.46
C LEU A 51 7.68 -4.31 -24.52
N GLY A 52 8.11 -3.80 -23.36
CA GLY A 52 8.95 -2.60 -23.27
C GLY A 52 10.37 -2.80 -23.82
N ALA A 53 10.97 -3.98 -23.61
CA ALA A 53 12.28 -4.32 -24.15
C ALA A 53 12.23 -4.67 -25.65
N ALA A 54 11.16 -5.35 -26.11
CA ALA A 54 10.99 -5.72 -27.51
C ALA A 54 10.82 -4.51 -28.45
N GLY A 55 10.19 -3.43 -27.98
CA GLY A 55 10.00 -2.20 -28.77
C GLY A 55 11.27 -1.36 -29.00
N ALA A 56 12.30 -1.53 -28.14
CA ALA A 56 13.56 -0.78 -28.25
C ALA A 56 14.58 -1.41 -29.22
N GLY A 57 14.31 -2.62 -29.73
CA GLY A 57 15.28 -3.43 -30.49
C GLY A 57 15.12 -3.47 -32.01
N HIS A 58 14.15 -2.75 -32.61
CA HIS A 58 13.88 -2.85 -34.05
C HIS A 58 13.69 -1.50 -34.76
N ALA A 59 14.47 -0.46 -34.42
CA ALA A 59 14.57 0.70 -35.30
C ALA A 59 15.13 0.22 -36.66
N PRO A 60 14.38 0.32 -37.78
CA PRO A 60 14.89 -0.08 -39.08
C PRO A 60 16.03 0.86 -39.44
N ILE A 61 17.22 0.30 -39.73
CA ILE A 61 18.33 1.03 -40.34
C ILE A 61 18.01 1.35 -41.79
N GLU A 62 16.98 2.16 -42.03
CA GLU A 62 16.70 2.71 -43.35
C GLU A 62 17.55 3.96 -43.59
N GLY A 63 18.53 3.81 -44.48
CA GLY A 63 18.94 4.88 -45.38
C GLY A 63 20.13 5.75 -44.97
N THR A 64 21.35 5.21 -45.08
CA THR A 64 22.50 6.01 -45.52
C THR A 64 23.36 5.15 -46.46
N ALA A 65 23.11 5.26 -47.76
CA ALA A 65 23.99 4.81 -48.84
C ALA A 65 24.36 6.04 -49.68
#